data_AF-A0A5C1A9D7-F1
#
_entry.id   AF-A0A5C1A9D7-F1
#
_cell.length_a   1.000
_cell.length_b   1.000
_cell.length_c   1.000
_cell.angle_alpha   90.00
_cell.angle_beta   90.00
_cell.angle_gamma   90.00
#
_symmetry.space_group_name_H-M   'P 1'
#
loop_
_entity.id
_entity.type
_entity.pdbx_description
1 polymer ?
#
loop_
_entity_poly.entity_id
_entity_poly.type
_entity_poly.pdbx_seq_one_letter_code
_entity_poly.pdbx_strand_id
1 'polypeptide(L)'
;MKLFRVMKVDPDGKPLVGTRGYMLGVRPQGHTGRPDVNAAVDSDLVKPGEGLSTSLLPEKLKIGKNEAMFAIETDALGPALEAAPDRSPHYLIQPRQDVTLAEFQQSLADTRDLWEPVQ
;
A
#
# COMPACT_ATOMS: atom_id res chain seq x y z
N MET A 1 9.48 -11.72 -4.46
CA MET A 1 10.31 -10.51 -4.69
C MET A 1 9.96 -9.51 -3.60
N LYS A 2 10.89 -8.65 -3.17
CA LYS A 2 10.57 -7.65 -2.14
C LYS A 2 10.04 -6.35 -2.75
N LEU A 3 8.96 -5.85 -2.18
CA LEU A 3 8.46 -4.50 -2.40
C LEU A 3 8.79 -3.64 -1.18
N PHE A 4 9.18 -2.39 -1.44
CA PHE A 4 9.56 -1.43 -0.42
C PHE A 4 8.60 -0.25 -0.41
N ARG A 5 8.25 0.22 0.79
CA ARG A 5 7.45 1.43 0.98
C ARG A 5 7.87 2.15 2.25
N VAL A 6 7.90 3.48 2.19
CA VAL A 6 8.03 4.32 3.38
C VAL A 6 6.65 4.55 3.96
N MET A 7 6.48 4.20 5.23
CA MET A 7 5.21 4.34 5.94
C MET A 7 5.45 4.91 7.33
N LYS A 8 4.43 5.58 7.87
CA LYS A 8 4.37 5.99 9.26
C LYS A 8 4.40 4.76 10.16
N VAL A 9 5.07 4.94 11.29
CA VAL A 9 5.24 3.89 12.30
C VAL A 9 4.17 4.07 13.38
N ASP A 10 3.43 3.01 13.65
CA ASP A 10 2.51 2.90 14.78
C ASP A 10 3.31 2.66 16.09
N PRO A 11 2.78 2.89 17.31
CA PRO A 11 3.54 2.69 18.55
C PRO A 11 4.09 1.28 18.78
N ASP A 12 3.55 0.26 18.11
CA ASP A 12 4.05 -1.12 18.16
C ASP A 12 5.20 -1.39 17.17
N GLY A 13 5.68 -0.37 16.45
CA GLY A 13 6.78 -0.45 15.50
C GLY A 13 6.39 -0.94 14.11
N LYS A 14 5.10 -1.22 13.86
CA LYS A 14 4.59 -1.69 12.56
C LYS A 14 4.08 -0.54 11.71
N PRO A 15 3.76 -0.77 10.42
CA PRO A 15 3.11 0.24 9.60
C PRO A 15 1.79 0.70 10.21
N LEU A 16 1.60 2.02 10.25
CA LEU A 16 0.33 2.63 10.63
C LEU A 16 -0.70 2.39 9.52
N VAL A 17 -1.78 1.67 9.85
CA VAL A 17 -2.91 1.44 8.95
C VAL A 17 -3.74 2.70 8.79
N GLY A 18 -4.16 3.01 7.56
CA GLY A 18 -5.03 4.14 7.29
C GLY A 18 -4.97 4.62 5.84
N THR A 19 -5.81 5.59 5.53
CA THR A 19 -6.10 6.00 4.14
C THR A 19 -5.36 7.25 3.68
N ARG A 20 -4.32 7.68 4.41
CA ARG A 20 -3.53 8.87 4.05
C ARG A 20 -2.21 8.49 3.38
N GLY A 21 -1.56 9.49 2.80
CA GLY A 21 -0.19 9.33 2.30
C GLY A 21 0.73 8.79 3.41
N TYR A 22 1.61 7.86 3.03
CA TYR A 22 2.53 7.17 3.94
C TYR A 22 1.85 6.30 5.01
N MET A 23 0.59 5.90 4.85
CA MET A 23 -0.03 4.84 5.67
C MET A 23 -0.14 3.55 4.86
N LEU A 24 -0.44 2.45 5.56
CA LEU A 24 -0.82 1.17 4.97
C LEU A 24 -2.31 1.19 4.62
N GLY A 25 -2.58 1.55 3.37
CA GLY A 25 -3.90 1.78 2.81
C GLY A 25 -3.84 2.76 1.64
N VAL A 26 -4.91 2.85 0.86
CA VAL A 26 -5.00 3.75 -0.29
C VAL A 26 -5.75 5.04 0.04
N ARG A 27 -5.44 6.12 -0.67
CA ARG A 27 -6.20 7.39 -0.63
C ARG A 27 -7.38 7.34 -1.61
N PRO A 28 -8.64 7.36 -1.12
CA PRO A 28 -9.82 7.46 -1.97
C PRO A 28 -9.90 8.83 -2.67
N GLN A 29 -10.74 8.93 -3.69
CA GLN A 29 -11.10 10.19 -4.33
C GLN A 29 -11.77 11.13 -3.32
N GLY A 30 -11.52 12.45 -3.46
CA GLY A 30 -12.07 13.47 -2.56
C GLY A 30 -11.27 13.69 -1.28
N HIS A 31 -10.28 12.85 -0.97
CA HIS A 31 -9.29 13.14 0.06
C HIS A 31 -8.30 14.22 -0.39
N THR A 32 -7.66 14.91 0.57
CA THR A 32 -6.63 15.92 0.27
C THR A 32 -5.41 15.28 -0.41
N GLY A 33 -5.07 15.76 -1.61
CA GLY A 33 -3.94 15.30 -2.39
C GLY A 33 -4.36 14.49 -3.63
N ARG A 34 -3.38 13.90 -4.33
CA ARG A 34 -3.66 12.99 -5.45
C ARG A 34 -4.19 11.65 -4.90
N PRO A 35 -5.34 11.15 -5.38
CA PRO A 35 -5.86 9.85 -4.96
C PRO A 35 -5.01 8.70 -5.51
N ASP A 36 -5.03 7.57 -4.81
CA ASP A 36 -4.40 6.32 -5.25
C ASP A 36 -5.38 5.45 -6.06
N VAL A 37 -6.68 5.63 -5.83
CA VAL A 37 -7.79 4.90 -6.47
C VAL A 37 -8.92 5.87 -6.83
N ASN A 38 -9.74 5.54 -7.84
CA ASN A 38 -10.89 6.39 -8.20
C ASN A 38 -12.11 6.21 -7.28
N ALA A 39 -12.16 5.14 -6.49
CA ALA A 39 -13.21 4.94 -5.48
C ALA A 39 -13.25 6.10 -4.47
N ALA A 40 -14.44 6.60 -4.12
CA ALA A 40 -14.64 7.70 -3.18
C ALA A 40 -15.26 7.24 -1.86
N VAL A 41 -16.16 6.25 -1.91
CA VAL A 41 -16.83 5.66 -0.74
C VAL A 41 -16.61 4.15 -0.66
N ASP A 42 -16.84 3.58 0.52
CA ASP A 42 -16.54 2.18 0.86
C ASP A 42 -17.14 1.14 -0.12
N SER A 43 -18.31 1.43 -0.69
CA SER A 43 -18.99 0.56 -1.65
C SER A 43 -18.52 0.71 -3.10
N ASP A 44 -17.73 1.74 -3.40
CA ASP A 44 -17.21 1.95 -4.76
C ASP A 44 -16.18 0.87 -5.10
N LEU A 45 -16.13 0.49 -6.38
CA LEU A 45 -15.18 -0.51 -6.84
C LEU A 45 -13.77 0.07 -6.99
N VAL A 46 -12.79 -0.69 -6.55
CA VAL A 46 -11.38 -0.55 -6.89
C VAL A 46 -11.01 -1.66 -7.87
N LYS A 47 -10.36 -1.28 -8.97
CA LYS A 47 -10.03 -2.19 -10.06
C LYS A 47 -8.54 -2.53 -10.08
N PRO A 48 -8.14 -3.67 -10.66
CA PRO A 48 -6.74 -3.89 -11.03
C PRO A 48 -6.22 -2.73 -11.87
N GLY A 49 -5.00 -2.26 -11.56
CA GLY A 49 -4.40 -1.04 -12.10
C GLY A 49 -4.48 0.17 -11.14
N GLU A 50 -5.22 0.05 -10.03
CA GLU A 50 -5.31 1.05 -8.98
C GLU A 50 -4.78 0.46 -7.67
N GLY A 51 -4.05 1.23 -6.85
CA GLY A 51 -3.54 0.62 -5.61
C GLY A 51 -2.46 1.37 -4.85
N LEU A 52 -1.88 0.63 -3.90
CA LEU A 52 -0.87 1.13 -2.99
C LEU A 52 0.49 1.17 -3.69
N SER A 53 1.05 2.38 -3.80
CA SER A 53 2.37 2.59 -4.41
C SER A 53 3.51 1.96 -3.60
N THR A 54 4.40 1.25 -4.27
CA THR A 54 5.62 0.62 -3.74
C THR A 54 6.79 0.80 -4.71
N SER A 55 8.00 0.42 -4.30
CA SER A 55 9.21 0.46 -5.13
C SER A 55 9.96 -0.86 -5.02
N LEU A 56 10.65 -1.27 -6.09
CA LEU A 56 11.68 -2.33 -6.03
C LEU A 56 13.03 -1.84 -5.51
N LEU A 57 13.24 -0.52 -5.52
CA LEU A 57 14.52 0.12 -5.20
C LEU A 57 14.39 0.92 -3.89
N PRO A 58 14.86 0.39 -2.75
CA PRO A 58 14.78 1.08 -1.45
C PRO A 58 15.57 2.38 -1.45
N GLU A 59 16.72 2.44 -2.13
CA GLU A 59 17.61 3.61 -2.18
C GLU A 59 17.01 4.83 -2.90
N LYS A 60 15.88 4.66 -3.61
CA LYS A 60 15.13 5.76 -4.24
C LYS A 60 14.09 6.38 -3.31
N LEU A 61 13.79 5.74 -2.18
CA LEU A 61 12.80 6.19 -1.23
C LEU A 61 13.44 7.12 -0.20
N LYS A 62 12.71 8.17 0.20
CA LYS A 62 13.14 9.12 1.23
C LYS A 62 12.29 8.90 2.48
N ILE A 63 12.95 8.62 3.59
CA ILE A 63 12.29 8.45 4.89
C ILE A 63 12.07 9.83 5.51
N GLY A 64 10.82 10.16 5.82
CA GLY A 64 10.44 11.39 6.51
C GLY A 64 10.44 11.25 8.04
N LYS A 65 9.89 12.27 8.70
CA LYS A 65 9.76 12.29 10.16
C LYS A 65 8.68 11.29 10.60
N ASN A 66 9.00 10.44 11.59
CA ASN A 66 8.11 9.40 12.12
C ASN A 66 7.68 8.36 11.08
N GLU A 67 8.51 8.16 10.06
CA GLU A 67 8.35 7.14 9.04
C GLU A 67 9.51 6.15 9.13
N ALA A 68 9.28 4.94 8.65
CA ALA A 68 10.30 3.95 8.42
C ALA A 68 10.09 3.31 7.06
N MET A 69 11.14 2.70 6.53
CA MET A 69 11.02 1.85 5.36
C MET A 69 10.61 0.46 5.81
N PHE A 70 9.63 -0.10 5.12
CA PHE A 70 9.18 -1.46 5.30
C PHE A 70 9.29 -2.23 3.99
N ALA A 71 9.52 -3.52 4.12
CA ALA A 71 9.53 -4.47 3.02
C ALA A 71 8.47 -5.55 3.22
N ILE A 72 7.90 -6.03 2.12
CA ILE A 72 7.04 -7.21 2.09
C ILE A 72 7.46 -8.11 0.93
N GLU A 73 7.42 -9.43 1.13
CA GLU A 73 7.56 -10.39 0.04
C GLU A 73 6.25 -10.47 -0.74
N THR A 74 6.33 -10.42 -2.08
CA THR A 74 5.13 -10.51 -2.94
C THR A 74 4.31 -11.77 -2.72
N ASP A 75 4.97 -12.88 -2.34
CA ASP A 75 4.31 -14.16 -2.11
C ASP A 75 3.51 -14.16 -0.78
N ALA A 76 3.78 -13.19 0.10
CA ALA A 76 3.08 -12.99 1.36
C ALA A 76 1.79 -12.13 1.20
N LEU A 77 1.55 -11.52 0.03
CA LEU A 77 0.35 -10.69 -0.20
C LEU A 77 -0.98 -11.47 -0.13
N GLY A 78 -0.92 -12.80 -0.19
CA GLY A 78 -2.09 -13.65 -0.15
C GLY A 78 -2.89 -13.65 -1.46
N PRO A 79 -4.11 -14.23 -1.45
CA PRO A 79 -4.89 -14.45 -2.67
C PRO A 79 -5.68 -13.23 -3.15
N ALA A 80 -5.94 -12.24 -2.28
CA ALA A 80 -6.74 -11.06 -2.64
C ALA A 80 -5.93 -9.98 -3.37
N LEU A 81 -4.62 -9.94 -3.11
CA LEU A 81 -3.72 -8.89 -3.58
C LEU A 81 -2.68 -9.45 -4.55
N GLU A 82 -2.17 -8.58 -5.41
CA GLU A 82 -1.02 -8.86 -6.25
C GLU A 82 -0.10 -7.64 -6.37
N ALA A 83 1.14 -7.90 -6.75
CA ALA A 83 2.12 -6.88 -7.11
C ALA A 83 2.14 -6.72 -8.63
N ALA A 84 1.78 -5.54 -9.12
CA ALA A 84 1.77 -5.23 -10.55
C ALA A 84 2.75 -4.10 -10.89
N PRO A 85 3.51 -4.22 -11.99
CA PRO A 85 4.37 -3.13 -12.45
C PRO A 85 3.53 -1.95 -12.96
N ASP A 86 3.85 -0.72 -12.53
CA ASP A 86 3.30 0.53 -13.10
C ASP A 86 4.35 1.15 -14.05
N ARG A 87 5.50 1.53 -13.49
CA ARG A 87 6.69 1.99 -14.24
C ARG A 87 7.93 1.71 -13.43
N SER A 88 9.01 1.20 -14.00
CA SER A 88 10.21 0.91 -13.20
C SER A 88 10.76 2.19 -12.51
N PRO A 89 11.07 2.16 -11.19
CA PRO A 89 11.06 1.01 -10.27
C PRO A 89 9.76 0.85 -9.45
N HIS A 90 8.72 1.62 -9.76
CA HIS A 90 7.45 1.71 -9.07
C HIS A 90 6.48 0.57 -9.45
N TYR A 91 5.88 0.01 -8.40
CA TYR A 91 4.91 -1.09 -8.45
C TYR A 91 3.67 -0.72 -7.64
N LEU A 92 2.54 -1.30 -8.00
CA LEU A 92 1.31 -1.23 -7.23
C LEU A 92 1.09 -2.55 -6.50
N ILE A 93 0.73 -2.48 -5.22
CA ILE A 93 -0.06 -3.53 -4.60
C ILE A 93 -1.52 -3.20 -4.91
N GLN A 94 -2.17 -4.06 -5.66
CA GLN A 94 -3.52 -3.86 -6.21
C GLN A 94 -4.40 -5.09 -5.94
N PRO A 95 -5.74 -4.99 -6.04
CA PRO A 95 -6.58 -6.16 -5.94
C PRO A 95 -6.44 -7.01 -7.22
N ARG A 96 -6.57 -8.34 -7.10
CA ARG A 96 -6.50 -9.27 -8.26
C ARG A 96 -7.74 -9.22 -9.17
N GLN A 97 -8.85 -8.74 -8.64
CA GLN A 97 -10.13 -8.59 -9.31
C GLN A 97 -10.82 -7.34 -8.77
N ASP A 98 -11.89 -6.89 -9.41
CA ASP A 98 -12.70 -5.79 -8.90
C ASP A 98 -13.24 -6.15 -7.51
N VAL A 99 -12.99 -5.27 -6.54
CA VAL A 99 -13.45 -5.39 -5.14
C VAL A 99 -13.95 -4.04 -4.66
N THR A 100 -14.72 -3.99 -3.59
CA THR A 100 -15.09 -2.71 -2.97
C THR A 100 -13.88 -2.04 -2.31
N LEU A 101 -13.93 -0.72 -2.15
CA LEU A 101 -12.91 0.03 -1.43
C LEU A 101 -12.71 -0.50 -0.01
N ALA A 102 -13.80 -0.83 0.70
CA ALA A 102 -13.72 -1.41 2.03
C ALA A 102 -12.95 -2.75 2.05
N GLU A 103 -13.26 -3.66 1.14
CA GLU A 103 -12.57 -4.95 1.01
C GLU A 103 -11.08 -4.76 0.68
N PHE A 104 -10.75 -3.80 -0.19
CA PHE A 104 -9.38 -3.54 -0.55
C PHE A 104 -8.57 -2.95 0.62
N GLN A 105 -9.13 -1.98 1.36
CA GLN A 105 -8.48 -1.42 2.54
C GLN A 105 -8.27 -2.48 3.62
N GLN A 106 -9.27 -3.35 3.83
CA GLN A 106 -9.15 -4.46 4.76
C GLN A 106 -8.04 -5.42 4.32
N SER A 107 -8.01 -5.80 3.04
CA SER A 107 -6.97 -6.68 2.49
C SER A 107 -5.57 -6.10 2.68
N LEU A 108 -5.39 -4.79 2.51
CA LEU A 108 -4.12 -4.11 2.80
C LEU A 108 -3.79 -4.14 4.29
N ALA A 109 -4.77 -3.85 5.16
CA ALA A 109 -4.59 -3.89 6.61
C ALA A 109 -4.22 -5.29 7.12
N ASP A 110 -4.76 -6.35 6.53
CA ASP A 110 -4.46 -7.73 6.88
C ASP A 110 -3.00 -8.11 6.58
N THR A 111 -2.32 -7.37 5.69
CA THR A 111 -0.87 -7.56 5.44
C THR A 111 0.02 -6.92 6.50
N ARG A 112 -0.51 -6.12 7.44
CA ARG A 112 0.28 -5.26 8.35
C ARG A 112 1.41 -6.00 9.06
N ASP A 113 1.14 -7.21 9.52
CA ASP A 113 2.09 -8.02 10.30
C ASP A 113 3.14 -8.73 9.43
N LEU A 114 2.99 -8.66 8.11
CA LEU A 114 3.91 -9.25 7.12
C LEU A 114 4.95 -8.24 6.62
N TRP A 115 4.80 -6.96 6.99
CA TRP A 115 5.76 -5.91 6.66
C TRP A 115 6.91 -5.90 7.68
N GLU A 116 8.13 -6.09 7.17
CA GLU A 116 9.35 -6.08 7.96
C GLU A 116 10.04 -4.72 7.87
N PRO A 117 10.53 -4.14 8.99
CA PRO A 117 11.32 -2.92 8.94
C PRO A 117 12.65 -3.17 8.20
N VAL A 118 13.04 -2.22 7.35
CA VAL A 118 14.33 -2.24 6.65
C VAL A 118 15.31 -1.34 7.42
N GLN A 119 16.43 -1.92 7.85
CA GLN A 119 17.52 -1.23 8.55
C GLN A 119 18.49 -0.57 7.58
#